data_AF-A0A9Q2NSF5-F1
#
_entry.id   AF-A0A9Q2NSF5-F1
#
_cell.length_a   1.000
_cell.length_b   1.000
_cell.length_c   1.000
_cell.angle_alpha   90.00
_cell.angle_beta   90.00
_cell.angle_gamma   90.00
#
_symmetry.space_group_name_H-M   'P 1'
#
loop_
_entity.id
_entity.type
_entity.pdbx_description
1 polymer ?
#
loop_
_entity_poly.entity_id
_entity_poly.type
_entity_poly.pdbx_seq_one_letter_code
_entity_poly.pdbx_strand_id
1 'polypeptide(L)'
;MSRIVFHVPRSWLGPLGGGLMPFYARLTEGLTALKVPFDVVELDRDTVMAEVEADDAFHIINHGRFTHPRILNAGVAYIYPFWNMDPTGIRAFSSIGNQPFNPAGIEAEEARAFFRKLKARLVGARTSRYEQPQDETDLPDGGTAVFFQSEAHRTVGETMWLDRWEMLKGVLEADRGPVVVKPHPRDTDPKLRARLRKMQGVTVSDGNIHDIIAACDRVVTINSAVGIEAYLHRKPVILCGQADFAHIADQAHDHAELVAHLRAEPARRAYDKYIWWYFAHQCLSTTEPQLATRFLDRVRATGFAI
;
A
#
# COMPACT_ATOMS: atom_id res chain seq x y z
N MET A 1 -28.27 5.74 -21.32
CA MET A 1 -26.95 5.06 -21.45
C MET A 1 -26.34 5.03 -20.06
N SER A 2 -25.90 3.86 -19.62
CA SER A 2 -25.20 3.73 -18.35
C SER A 2 -23.94 4.60 -18.39
N ARG A 3 -23.72 5.42 -17.35
CA ARG A 3 -22.58 6.33 -17.25
C ARG A 3 -21.76 6.02 -16.01
N ILE A 4 -20.51 6.47 -16.00
CA ILE A 4 -19.59 6.33 -14.87
C ILE A 4 -19.39 7.69 -14.20
N VAL A 5 -19.47 7.78 -12.88
CA VAL A 5 -19.25 9.03 -12.14
C VAL A 5 -18.02 8.89 -11.26
N PHE A 6 -16.99 9.69 -11.53
CA PHE A 6 -15.79 9.75 -10.70
C PHE A 6 -15.94 10.85 -9.65
N HIS A 7 -15.94 10.45 -8.38
CA HIS A 7 -15.97 11.34 -7.23
C HIS A 7 -14.54 11.61 -6.75
N VAL A 8 -14.05 12.84 -6.95
CA VAL A 8 -12.65 13.22 -6.69
C VAL A 8 -12.56 14.46 -5.80
N PRO A 9 -11.42 14.72 -5.12
CA PRO A 9 -11.26 15.90 -4.29
C PRO A 9 -11.48 17.20 -5.08
N ARG A 10 -12.18 18.17 -4.48
CA ARG A 10 -12.41 19.50 -5.08
C ARG A 10 -11.13 20.16 -5.59
N SER A 11 -10.02 19.97 -4.89
CA SER A 11 -8.72 20.55 -5.24
C SER A 11 -8.17 20.07 -6.59
N TRP A 12 -8.76 19.03 -7.19
CA TRP A 12 -8.39 18.54 -8.53
C TRP A 12 -9.26 19.13 -9.64
N LEU A 13 -10.34 19.83 -9.28
CA LEU A 13 -11.37 20.31 -10.21
C LEU A 13 -11.28 21.82 -10.45
N GLY A 14 -11.83 22.25 -11.58
CA GLY A 14 -11.95 23.66 -11.96
C GLY A 14 -10.64 24.29 -12.46
N PRO A 15 -10.71 25.56 -12.93
CA PRO A 15 -9.58 26.24 -13.56
C PRO A 15 -8.41 26.54 -12.62
N LEU A 16 -8.65 26.50 -11.31
CA LEU A 16 -7.63 26.72 -10.27
C LEU A 16 -7.23 25.41 -9.55
N GLY A 17 -7.78 24.26 -9.98
CA GLY A 17 -7.43 22.96 -9.43
C GLY A 17 -6.06 22.47 -9.90
N GLY A 18 -5.45 21.56 -9.14
CA GLY A 18 -4.16 20.93 -9.51
C GLY A 18 -4.26 19.92 -10.65
N GLY A 19 -5.45 19.73 -11.21
CA GLY A 19 -5.75 18.73 -12.24
C GLY A 19 -5.93 17.32 -11.67
N LEU A 20 -6.47 16.44 -12.52
CA LEU A 20 -6.63 15.03 -12.18
C LEU A 20 -5.26 14.35 -12.03
N MET A 21 -5.16 13.48 -11.03
CA MET A 21 -3.99 12.60 -10.90
C MET A 21 -3.78 11.78 -12.18
N PRO A 22 -2.53 11.43 -12.56
CA PRO A 22 -2.23 10.74 -13.82
C PRO A 22 -3.03 9.45 -14.05
N PHE A 23 -3.45 8.76 -12.99
CA PHE A 23 -4.31 7.60 -13.09
C PHE A 23 -5.70 7.92 -13.64
N TYR A 24 -6.37 8.93 -13.08
CA TYR A 24 -7.69 9.34 -13.53
C TYR A 24 -7.62 9.93 -14.94
N ALA A 25 -6.65 10.79 -15.22
CA ALA A 25 -6.47 11.37 -16.56
C ALA A 25 -6.32 10.29 -17.64
N ARG A 26 -5.43 9.31 -17.42
CA ARG A 26 -5.20 8.23 -18.39
C ARG A 26 -6.40 7.28 -18.51
N LEU A 27 -7.13 7.07 -17.41
CA LEU A 27 -8.35 6.25 -17.42
C LEU A 27 -9.47 6.94 -18.20
N THR A 28 -9.73 8.23 -17.96
CA THR A 28 -10.76 9.00 -18.66
C THR A 28 -10.45 9.21 -20.14
N GLU A 29 -9.18 9.38 -20.52
CA GLU A 29 -8.73 9.33 -21.92
C GLU A 29 -9.12 7.99 -22.59
N GLY A 30 -8.85 6.86 -21.91
CA GLY A 30 -9.20 5.54 -22.42
C GLY A 30 -10.72 5.32 -22.52
N LEU A 31 -11.49 5.80 -21.55
CA LEU A 31 -12.97 5.75 -21.61
C LEU A 31 -13.52 6.59 -22.76
N THR A 32 -12.93 7.77 -23.00
CA THR A 32 -13.27 8.65 -24.13
C THR A 32 -13.03 7.93 -25.46
N ALA A 33 -11.88 7.28 -25.61
CA ALA A 33 -11.56 6.49 -26.81
C ALA A 33 -12.52 5.30 -27.03
N LEU A 34 -13.01 4.70 -25.94
CA LEU A 34 -14.00 3.62 -25.94
C LEU A 34 -15.45 4.12 -26.05
N LYS A 35 -15.67 5.43 -26.11
CA LYS A 35 -17.00 6.08 -26.15
C LYS A 35 -17.89 5.70 -24.96
N VAL A 36 -17.30 5.45 -23.79
CA VAL A 36 -18.04 5.22 -22.54
C VAL A 36 -18.29 6.58 -21.89
N PRO A 37 -19.56 6.97 -21.64
CA PRO A 37 -19.86 8.25 -21.02
C PRO A 37 -19.43 8.25 -19.55
N PHE A 38 -18.81 9.34 -19.11
CA PHE A 38 -18.45 9.54 -17.73
C PHE A 38 -18.52 11.02 -17.32
N ASP A 39 -18.68 11.24 -16.03
CA ASP A 39 -18.60 12.54 -15.39
C ASP A 39 -17.55 12.52 -14.28
N VAL A 40 -16.99 13.69 -13.99
CA VAL A 40 -16.06 13.87 -12.87
C VAL A 40 -16.60 14.97 -11.98
N VAL A 41 -16.92 14.62 -10.73
CA VAL A 41 -17.60 15.49 -9.78
C VAL A 41 -16.80 15.60 -8.48
N GLU A 42 -17.09 16.64 -7.70
CA GLU A 42 -16.53 16.80 -6.36
C GLU A 42 -17.03 15.68 -5.45
N LEU A 43 -16.13 15.05 -4.71
CA LEU A 43 -16.47 14.11 -3.65
C LEU A 43 -16.89 14.89 -2.40
N ASP A 44 -18.19 14.84 -2.10
CA ASP A 44 -18.72 15.14 -0.77
C ASP A 44 -19.01 13.82 -0.03
N ARG A 45 -18.29 13.57 1.07
CA ARG A 45 -18.40 12.31 1.81
C ARG A 45 -19.72 12.17 2.57
N ASP A 46 -20.38 13.29 2.85
CA ASP A 46 -21.61 13.31 3.64
C ASP A 46 -22.84 13.01 2.75
N THR A 47 -22.75 13.32 1.45
CA THR A 47 -23.86 13.15 0.49
C THR A 47 -23.66 12.05 -0.54
N VAL A 48 -22.43 11.58 -0.77
CA VAL A 48 -22.12 10.63 -1.87
C VAL A 48 -23.02 9.40 -1.92
N MET A 49 -23.41 8.84 -0.77
CA MET A 49 -24.31 7.67 -0.75
C MET A 49 -25.73 8.04 -1.19
N ALA A 50 -26.24 9.20 -0.77
CA ALA A 50 -27.55 9.67 -1.23
C ALA A 50 -27.53 9.95 -2.75
N GLU A 51 -26.42 10.46 -3.27
CA GLU A 51 -26.23 10.66 -4.72
C GLU A 51 -26.22 9.34 -5.49
N VAL A 52 -25.55 8.31 -4.97
CA VAL A 52 -25.53 6.96 -5.56
C VAL A 52 -26.92 6.34 -5.62
N GLU A 53 -27.75 6.56 -4.59
CA GLU A 53 -29.13 6.06 -4.54
C GLU A 53 -30.09 6.87 -5.43
N ALA A 54 -29.73 8.11 -5.76
CA ALA A 54 -30.57 9.01 -6.55
C ALA A 54 -30.48 8.78 -8.07
N ASP A 55 -29.54 7.96 -8.54
CA ASP A 55 -29.39 7.65 -9.96
C ASP A 55 -28.98 6.19 -10.27
N ASP A 56 -28.89 5.88 -11.56
CA ASP A 56 -28.54 4.56 -12.10
C ASP A 56 -27.08 4.47 -12.60
N ALA A 57 -26.21 5.42 -12.24
CA ALA A 57 -24.83 5.44 -12.68
C ALA A 57 -23.95 4.47 -11.89
N PHE A 58 -22.73 4.23 -12.39
CA PHE A 58 -21.69 3.50 -11.66
C PHE A 58 -20.67 4.48 -11.06
N HIS A 59 -20.42 4.40 -9.76
CA HIS A 59 -19.70 5.42 -9.02
C HIS A 59 -18.30 4.93 -8.62
N ILE A 60 -17.30 5.76 -8.89
CA ILE A 60 -15.92 5.52 -8.48
C ILE A 60 -15.56 6.54 -7.40
N ILE A 61 -15.33 6.07 -6.19
CA ILE A 61 -15.09 6.96 -5.03
C ILE A 61 -13.60 7.04 -4.71
N ASN A 62 -13.00 8.23 -4.92
CA ASN A 62 -11.60 8.45 -4.57
C ASN A 62 -11.38 8.36 -3.06
N HIS A 63 -10.43 7.52 -2.68
CA HIS A 63 -10.04 7.28 -1.30
C HIS A 63 -11.23 6.89 -0.41
N GLY A 64 -12.16 6.10 -0.97
CA GLY A 64 -13.40 5.66 -0.33
C GLY A 64 -13.26 4.37 0.50
N ARG A 65 -14.29 4.12 1.31
CA ARG A 65 -14.60 2.85 2.00
C ARG A 65 -16.11 2.62 1.99
N PHE A 66 -16.73 2.87 0.84
CA PHE A 66 -18.17 2.76 0.65
C PHE A 66 -18.48 1.42 -0.01
N THR A 67 -19.56 0.77 0.41
CA THR A 67 -20.00 -0.52 -0.14
C THR A 67 -21.39 -0.36 -0.74
N HIS A 68 -21.51 -0.63 -2.03
CA HIS A 68 -22.76 -0.60 -2.78
C HIS A 68 -22.56 -1.35 -4.12
N PRO A 69 -23.57 -2.04 -4.70
CA PRO A 69 -23.42 -2.78 -5.96
C PRO A 69 -22.92 -1.94 -7.15
N ARG A 70 -23.16 -0.62 -7.12
CA ARG A 70 -22.72 0.34 -8.13
C ARG A 70 -21.49 1.17 -7.71
N ILE A 71 -20.70 0.73 -6.74
CA ILE A 71 -19.51 1.47 -6.26
C ILE A 71 -18.23 0.65 -6.43
N LEU A 72 -17.16 1.31 -6.87
CA LEU A 72 -15.78 0.89 -6.59
C LEU A 72 -15.01 2.03 -5.90
N ASN A 73 -14.16 1.67 -4.94
CA ASN A 73 -13.29 2.57 -4.22
C ASN A 73 -11.92 2.58 -4.88
N ALA A 74 -11.40 3.78 -5.16
CA ALA A 74 -10.14 3.98 -5.84
C ALA A 74 -9.10 4.57 -4.91
N GLY A 75 -7.86 4.09 -4.97
CA GLY A 75 -6.77 4.70 -4.21
C GLY A 75 -5.42 4.09 -4.54
N VAL A 76 -4.33 4.84 -4.30
CA VAL A 76 -2.97 4.33 -4.56
C VAL A 76 -2.71 3.08 -3.71
N ALA A 77 -2.43 1.97 -4.38
CA ALA A 77 -2.05 0.69 -3.78
C ALA A 77 -0.57 0.74 -3.39
N TYR A 78 -0.29 1.41 -2.27
CA TYR A 78 1.03 1.57 -1.65
C TYR A 78 2.07 2.37 -2.46
N ILE A 79 2.41 1.93 -3.68
CA ILE A 79 3.44 2.49 -4.56
C ILE A 79 2.85 2.88 -5.93
N TYR A 80 3.33 3.98 -6.51
CA TYR A 80 2.94 4.34 -7.88
C TYR A 80 3.53 3.37 -8.91
N PRO A 81 2.85 3.14 -10.05
CA PRO A 81 1.58 3.75 -10.46
C PRO A 81 0.37 2.85 -10.21
N PHE A 82 0.40 1.99 -9.19
CA PHE A 82 -0.66 1.01 -8.93
C PHE A 82 -1.78 1.56 -8.06
N TRP A 83 -3.01 1.17 -8.36
CA TRP A 83 -4.23 1.61 -7.71
C TRP A 83 -5.13 0.43 -7.34
N ASN A 84 -5.65 0.46 -6.12
CA ASN A 84 -6.85 -0.28 -5.76
C ASN A 84 -8.03 0.27 -6.57
N MET A 85 -8.90 -0.63 -6.99
CA MET A 85 -10.19 -0.35 -7.62
C MET A 85 -11.13 -1.47 -7.18
N ASP A 86 -11.81 -1.27 -6.06
CA ASP A 86 -12.26 -2.36 -5.19
C ASP A 86 -13.63 -2.09 -4.54
N PRO A 87 -14.51 -3.11 -4.42
CA PRO A 87 -15.90 -2.93 -4.01
C PRO A 87 -16.08 -2.59 -2.52
N THR A 88 -15.09 -2.83 -1.66
CA THR A 88 -15.22 -2.63 -0.20
C THR A 88 -14.36 -1.48 0.31
N GLY A 89 -13.19 -1.25 -0.29
CA GLY A 89 -12.30 -0.20 0.17
C GLY A 89 -10.92 -0.27 -0.45
N ILE A 90 -9.95 0.35 0.21
CA ILE A 90 -8.56 0.43 -0.29
C ILE A 90 -7.59 -0.03 0.78
N ARG A 91 -6.43 -0.56 0.38
CA ARG A 91 -5.36 -1.03 1.27
C ARG A 91 -5.93 -1.99 2.32
N ALA A 92 -5.69 -1.77 3.61
CA ALA A 92 -6.21 -2.62 4.70
C ALA A 92 -7.72 -2.95 4.63
N PHE A 93 -8.54 -2.13 3.95
CA PHE A 93 -9.98 -2.32 3.81
C PHE A 93 -10.41 -2.88 2.43
N SER A 94 -9.46 -3.12 1.54
CA SER A 94 -9.72 -3.72 0.24
C SER A 94 -10.06 -5.20 0.39
N SER A 95 -10.98 -5.67 -0.45
CA SER A 95 -11.33 -7.09 -0.57
C SER A 95 -10.13 -7.97 -0.94
N ILE A 96 -9.04 -7.40 -1.49
CA ILE A 96 -7.79 -8.11 -1.83
C ILE A 96 -7.23 -8.90 -0.65
N GLY A 97 -7.35 -8.39 0.59
CA GLY A 97 -6.86 -9.08 1.78
C GLY A 97 -7.52 -10.44 2.04
N ASN A 98 -8.71 -10.68 1.46
CA ASN A 98 -9.44 -11.94 1.56
C ASN A 98 -9.35 -12.78 0.28
N GLN A 99 -8.64 -12.31 -0.75
CA GLN A 99 -8.51 -13.04 -2.01
C GLN A 99 -7.51 -14.19 -1.85
N PRO A 100 -7.80 -15.40 -2.37
CA PRO A 100 -6.88 -16.52 -2.26
C PRO A 100 -5.59 -16.24 -3.06
N PHE A 101 -4.45 -16.31 -2.40
CA PHE A 101 -3.14 -16.32 -3.04
C PHE A 101 -2.62 -17.76 -3.17
N ASN A 102 -2.63 -18.30 -4.40
CA ASN A 102 -2.07 -19.61 -4.71
C ASN A 102 -0.81 -19.47 -5.60
N PRO A 103 0.41 -19.52 -5.04
CA PRO A 103 1.62 -19.40 -5.83
C PRO A 103 1.84 -20.57 -6.80
N ALA A 104 1.23 -21.74 -6.60
CA ALA A 104 1.43 -22.87 -7.50
C ALA A 104 0.84 -22.62 -8.90
N GLY A 105 -0.25 -21.85 -8.99
CA GLY A 105 -0.93 -21.53 -10.25
C GLY A 105 -0.42 -20.27 -10.98
N ILE A 106 0.68 -19.66 -10.52
CA ILE A 106 1.24 -18.45 -11.13
C ILE A 106 2.47 -18.80 -11.99
N GLU A 107 2.44 -18.34 -13.23
CA GLU A 107 3.53 -18.48 -14.20
C GLU A 107 4.81 -17.81 -13.70
N ALA A 108 5.85 -18.62 -13.48
CA ALA A 108 7.05 -18.17 -12.81
C ALA A 108 7.86 -17.16 -13.63
N GLU A 109 7.88 -17.29 -14.96
CA GLU A 109 8.65 -16.40 -15.83
C GLU A 109 8.07 -14.99 -15.87
N GLU A 110 6.75 -14.88 -16.03
CA GLU A 110 6.04 -13.59 -16.01
C GLU A 110 6.21 -12.88 -14.67
N ALA A 111 6.02 -13.62 -13.57
CA ALA A 111 6.20 -13.09 -12.22
C ALA A 111 7.63 -12.58 -11.99
N ARG A 112 8.65 -13.34 -12.41
CA ARG A 112 10.05 -12.93 -12.28
C ARG A 112 10.37 -11.71 -13.15
N ALA A 113 9.87 -11.65 -14.38
CA ALA A 113 10.09 -10.50 -15.26
C ALA A 113 9.51 -9.21 -14.66
N PHE A 114 8.26 -9.28 -14.18
CA PHE A 114 7.62 -8.16 -13.50
C PHE A 114 8.36 -7.76 -12.23
N PHE A 115 8.72 -8.73 -11.38
CA PHE A 115 9.46 -8.49 -10.14
C PHE A 115 10.80 -7.81 -10.40
N ARG A 116 11.59 -8.27 -11.40
CA ARG A 116 12.87 -7.64 -11.76
C ARG A 116 12.68 -6.18 -12.19
N LYS A 117 11.68 -5.90 -13.03
CA LYS A 117 11.39 -4.52 -13.49
C LYS A 117 11.00 -3.62 -12.33
N LEU A 118 10.12 -4.10 -11.45
CA LEU A 118 9.68 -3.33 -10.29
C LEU A 118 10.81 -3.11 -9.28
N LYS A 119 11.61 -4.15 -8.99
CA LYS A 119 12.79 -4.06 -8.14
C LYS A 119 13.81 -3.07 -8.69
N ALA A 120 14.13 -3.12 -9.99
CA ALA A 120 15.06 -2.18 -10.61
C ALA A 120 14.58 -0.72 -10.47
N ARG A 121 13.29 -0.47 -10.67
CA ARG A 121 12.70 0.87 -10.56
C ARG A 121 12.71 1.43 -9.13
N LEU A 122 12.40 0.62 -8.12
CA LEU A 122 12.29 1.10 -6.74
C LEU A 122 13.61 0.90 -6.00
N VAL A 123 14.02 -0.36 -5.81
CA VAL A 123 15.24 -0.70 -5.09
C VAL A 123 16.49 -0.22 -5.83
N GLY A 124 16.60 -0.52 -7.13
CA GLY A 124 17.78 -0.17 -7.93
C GLY A 124 17.97 1.33 -8.10
N ALA A 125 16.88 2.08 -8.29
CA ALA A 125 16.92 3.54 -8.37
C ALA A 125 16.80 4.24 -7.00
N ARG A 126 16.74 3.48 -5.90
CA ARG A 126 16.62 4.01 -4.53
C ARG A 126 15.42 4.96 -4.34
N THR A 127 14.29 4.67 -4.99
CA THR A 127 13.07 5.49 -4.96
C THR A 127 11.90 4.77 -4.31
N SER A 128 11.08 5.52 -3.58
CA SER A 128 9.87 5.03 -2.91
C SER A 128 8.69 5.97 -3.18
N ARG A 129 7.55 5.72 -2.53
CA ARG A 129 6.36 6.59 -2.59
C ARG A 129 6.65 8.01 -2.12
N TYR A 130 7.44 8.15 -1.07
CA TYR A 130 7.89 9.44 -0.53
C TYR A 130 9.34 9.67 -0.94
N GLU A 131 9.71 10.94 -1.08
CA GLU A 131 11.08 11.35 -1.34
C GLU A 131 12.03 10.69 -0.33
N GLN A 132 13.16 10.19 -0.84
CA GLN A 132 14.17 9.51 -0.05
C GLN A 132 15.50 10.26 -0.16
N PRO A 133 16.27 10.37 0.95
CA PRO A 133 17.63 10.86 0.85
C PRO A 133 18.45 9.94 -0.05
N GLN A 134 19.39 10.56 -0.76
CA GLN A 134 20.30 9.85 -1.67
C GLN A 134 21.62 9.51 -0.99
N ASP A 135 22.04 10.31 -0.02
CA ASP A 135 23.23 10.09 0.78
C ASP A 135 23.19 8.73 1.47
N GLU A 136 24.30 8.00 1.39
CA GLU A 136 24.47 6.75 2.09
C GLU A 136 24.57 7.01 3.60
N THR A 137 23.97 6.12 4.38
CA THR A 137 24.01 6.16 5.83
C THR A 137 24.72 4.90 6.31
N ASP A 138 25.67 5.06 7.24
CA ASP A 138 26.28 3.90 7.90
C ASP A 138 25.23 3.20 8.76
N LEU A 139 24.99 1.94 8.48
CA LEU A 139 23.93 1.14 9.08
C LEU A 139 24.52 -0.17 9.59
N PRO A 140 24.14 -0.61 10.80
CA PRO A 140 24.56 -1.91 11.27
C PRO A 140 23.94 -3.02 10.41
N ASP A 141 24.72 -4.05 10.12
CA ASP A 141 24.28 -5.21 9.34
C ASP A 141 23.58 -6.25 10.23
N GLY A 142 22.55 -6.89 9.67
CA GLY A 142 21.67 -7.84 10.35
C GLY A 142 20.57 -7.21 11.21
N GLY A 143 19.86 -8.05 11.96
CA GLY A 143 18.84 -7.64 12.92
C GLY A 143 17.53 -7.17 12.28
N THR A 144 16.84 -6.21 12.91
CA THR A 144 15.48 -5.83 12.56
C THR A 144 15.36 -4.35 12.20
N ALA A 145 14.76 -4.08 11.02
CA ALA A 145 14.31 -2.76 10.65
C ALA A 145 12.86 -2.53 11.12
N VAL A 146 12.63 -1.43 11.84
CA VAL A 146 11.31 -1.01 12.32
C VAL A 146 10.93 0.30 11.63
N PHE A 147 9.83 0.28 10.87
CA PHE A 147 9.31 1.47 10.19
C PHE A 147 8.06 1.98 10.87
N PHE A 148 8.15 3.18 11.45
CA PHE A 148 7.01 3.86 12.04
C PHE A 148 6.10 4.46 10.98
N GLN A 149 4.84 4.65 11.36
CA GLN A 149 3.82 5.30 10.55
C GLN A 149 3.28 6.53 11.27
N SER A 150 2.84 7.54 10.51
CA SER A 150 2.16 8.69 11.09
C SER A 150 0.74 8.30 11.49
N GLU A 151 0.42 8.46 12.79
CA GLU A 151 -0.93 8.29 13.36
C GLU A 151 -1.87 9.45 13.03
N ALA A 152 -1.35 10.64 12.69
CA ALA A 152 -2.16 11.85 12.52
C ALA A 152 -2.92 11.94 11.17
N HIS A 153 -2.48 11.19 10.15
CA HIS A 153 -2.99 11.35 8.76
C HIS A 153 -3.61 10.09 8.16
N ARG A 154 -3.66 9.03 8.95
CA ARG A 154 -4.16 7.73 8.53
C ARG A 154 -4.88 7.19 9.73
N THR A 155 -6.06 6.64 9.54
CA THR A 155 -6.82 5.90 10.56
C THR A 155 -6.09 4.60 10.94
N VAL A 156 -4.78 4.68 11.24
CA VAL A 156 -3.92 3.55 11.62
C VAL A 156 -4.48 2.91 12.87
N GLY A 157 -5.02 3.71 13.79
CA GLY A 157 -5.69 3.24 14.99
C GLY A 157 -6.81 2.22 14.74
N GLU A 158 -7.54 2.32 13.63
CA GLU A 158 -8.60 1.33 13.28
C GLU A 158 -8.04 0.02 12.75
N THR A 159 -6.76 -0.01 12.37
CA THR A 159 -6.14 -1.14 11.65
C THR A 159 -4.93 -1.71 12.38
N MET A 160 -4.55 -1.16 13.53
CA MET A 160 -3.39 -1.61 14.29
C MET A 160 -3.83 -2.57 15.39
N TRP A 161 -3.04 -3.62 15.59
CA TRP A 161 -3.17 -4.49 16.75
C TRP A 161 -2.17 -4.10 17.84
N LEU A 162 -0.99 -3.65 17.43
CA LEU A 162 0.01 -3.05 18.32
C LEU A 162 0.32 -1.63 17.84
N ASP A 163 0.40 -0.71 18.79
CA ASP A 163 0.90 0.63 18.50
C ASP A 163 2.42 0.62 18.21
N ARG A 164 2.96 1.77 17.79
CA ARG A 164 4.38 1.87 17.42
C ARG A 164 5.34 1.54 18.58
N TRP A 165 4.92 1.79 19.81
CA TRP A 165 5.72 1.60 21.02
C TRP A 165 5.65 0.18 21.52
N GLU A 166 4.47 -0.44 21.49
CA GLU A 166 4.29 -1.87 21.77
C GLU A 166 5.07 -2.71 20.75
N MET A 167 4.98 -2.35 19.47
CA MET A 167 5.77 -2.96 18.39
C MET A 167 7.28 -2.82 18.66
N LEU A 168 7.77 -1.61 18.93
CA LEU A 168 9.21 -1.41 19.18
C LEU A 168 9.67 -2.13 20.46
N LYS A 169 8.85 -2.17 21.50
CA LYS A 169 9.14 -2.90 22.74
C LYS A 169 9.30 -4.40 22.48
N GLY A 170 8.36 -5.00 21.74
CA GLY A 170 8.44 -6.42 21.40
C GLY A 170 9.65 -6.76 20.55
N VAL A 171 10.03 -5.86 19.63
CA VAL A 171 11.26 -6.01 18.83
C VAL A 171 12.50 -6.00 19.72
N LEU A 172 12.62 -5.03 20.62
CA LEU A 172 13.77 -4.91 21.53
C LEU A 172 13.86 -6.05 22.56
N GLU A 173 12.73 -6.69 22.91
CA GLU A 173 12.73 -7.84 23.80
C GLU A 173 13.16 -9.14 23.09
N ALA A 174 12.80 -9.29 21.82
CA ALA A 174 13.02 -10.53 21.08
C ALA A 174 14.36 -10.57 20.36
N ASP A 175 14.76 -9.47 19.73
CA ASP A 175 15.93 -9.42 18.87
C ASP A 175 17.21 -9.24 19.69
N ARG A 176 18.26 -9.98 19.30
CA ARG A 176 19.60 -9.90 19.89
C ARG A 176 20.57 -9.14 18.98
N GLY A 177 20.17 -8.87 17.74
CA GLY A 177 20.90 -8.06 16.78
C GLY A 177 20.54 -6.57 16.86
N PRO A 178 21.08 -5.77 15.93
CA PRO A 178 20.78 -4.35 15.82
C PRO A 178 19.30 -4.09 15.53
N VAL A 179 18.71 -3.06 16.15
CA VAL A 179 17.36 -2.59 15.81
C VAL A 179 17.46 -1.20 15.19
N VAL A 180 17.18 -1.11 13.89
CA VAL A 180 17.18 0.16 13.14
C VAL A 180 15.75 0.69 13.06
N VAL A 181 15.50 1.87 13.63
CA VAL A 181 14.18 2.51 13.61
C VAL A 181 14.20 3.70 12.67
N LYS A 182 13.28 3.72 11.69
CA LYS A 182 13.01 4.88 10.85
C LYS A 182 11.66 5.52 11.18
N PRO A 183 11.66 6.74 11.73
CA PRO A 183 10.44 7.54 11.88
C PRO A 183 9.76 7.82 10.52
N HIS A 184 8.46 8.06 10.54
CA HIS A 184 7.74 8.44 9.32
C HIS A 184 8.14 9.88 8.90
N PRO A 185 8.37 10.18 7.61
CA PRO A 185 8.85 11.50 7.16
C PRO A 185 7.88 12.65 7.46
N ARG A 186 6.58 12.35 7.61
CA ARG A 186 5.55 13.32 8.03
C ARG A 186 5.37 13.43 9.54
N ASP A 187 6.10 12.65 10.32
CA ASP A 187 6.13 12.80 11.78
C ASP A 187 7.23 13.80 12.13
N THR A 188 6.83 15.05 12.32
CA THR A 188 7.73 16.18 12.58
C THR A 188 7.88 16.49 14.06
N ASP A 189 7.29 15.69 14.96
CA ASP A 189 7.40 15.91 16.40
C ASP A 189 8.85 15.64 16.88
N PRO A 190 9.59 16.67 17.33
CA PRO A 190 10.95 16.47 17.83
C PRO A 190 11.00 15.57 19.07
N LYS A 191 9.91 15.47 19.84
CA LYS A 191 9.85 14.62 21.04
C LYS A 191 9.92 13.14 20.69
N LEU A 192 9.34 12.72 19.56
CA LEU A 192 9.45 11.34 19.07
C LEU A 192 10.92 10.95 18.88
N ARG A 193 11.66 11.79 18.14
CA ARG A 193 13.07 11.57 17.82
C ARG A 193 13.93 11.59 19.08
N ALA A 194 13.66 12.53 19.98
CA ALA A 194 14.36 12.62 21.26
C ALA A 194 14.11 11.38 22.15
N ARG A 195 12.90 10.82 22.12
CA ARG A 195 12.57 9.58 22.84
C ARG A 195 13.33 8.39 22.26
N LEU A 196 13.32 8.21 20.94
CA LEU A 196 14.01 7.09 20.29
C LEU A 196 15.53 7.12 20.53
N ARG A 197 16.17 8.29 20.42
CA ARG A 197 17.62 8.45 20.66
C ARG A 197 18.06 8.12 22.09
N LYS A 198 17.15 8.13 23.05
CA LYS A 198 17.42 7.77 24.46
C LYS A 198 17.21 6.28 24.74
N MET A 199 16.66 5.52 23.80
CA MET A 199 16.41 4.09 23.98
C MET A 199 17.68 3.28 23.73
N GLN A 200 18.01 2.38 24.64
CA GLN A 200 19.11 1.44 24.44
C GLN A 200 18.76 0.41 23.37
N GLY A 201 19.75 0.01 22.56
CA GLY A 201 19.56 -0.97 21.48
C GLY A 201 18.89 -0.43 20.22
N VAL A 202 18.60 0.88 20.14
CA VAL A 202 17.95 1.52 18.99
C VAL A 202 18.93 2.38 18.20
N THR A 203 19.09 2.09 16.92
CA THR A 203 19.72 2.97 15.94
C THR A 203 18.65 3.73 15.18
N VAL A 204 18.53 5.04 15.41
CA VAL A 204 17.57 5.89 14.66
C VAL A 204 18.18 6.31 13.33
N SER A 205 17.53 6.00 12.22
CA SER A 205 17.99 6.38 10.88
C SER A 205 16.92 7.13 10.08
N ASP A 206 17.33 8.22 9.44
CA ASP A 206 16.55 8.91 8.41
C ASP A 206 16.96 8.48 6.99
N GLY A 207 17.96 7.60 6.86
CA GLY A 207 18.54 7.12 5.60
C GLY A 207 17.53 6.42 4.68
N ASN A 208 17.89 6.18 3.43
CA ASN A 208 16.98 5.63 2.43
C ASN A 208 16.36 4.31 2.92
N ILE A 209 15.04 4.13 2.75
CA ILE A 209 14.39 2.90 3.22
C ILE A 209 14.99 1.64 2.59
N HIS A 210 15.47 1.70 1.35
CA HIS A 210 16.02 0.53 0.67
C HIS A 210 17.38 0.12 1.22
N ASP A 211 18.15 1.06 1.77
CA ASP A 211 19.43 0.78 2.42
C ASP A 211 19.20 0.11 3.77
N ILE A 212 18.25 0.66 4.55
CA ILE A 212 17.83 0.10 5.83
C ILE A 212 17.29 -1.33 5.65
N ILE A 213 16.43 -1.55 4.66
CA ILE A 213 15.91 -2.89 4.37
C ILE A 213 17.02 -3.85 3.92
N ALA A 214 17.98 -3.37 3.11
CA ALA A 214 19.06 -4.23 2.62
C ALA A 214 19.96 -4.72 3.77
N ALA A 215 20.30 -3.82 4.69
CA ALA A 215 21.16 -4.08 5.85
C ALA A 215 20.50 -4.97 6.92
N CYS A 216 19.18 -4.96 7.07
CA CYS A 216 18.51 -5.75 8.12
C CYS A 216 18.04 -7.12 7.63
N ASP A 217 17.88 -8.10 8.54
CA ASP A 217 17.43 -9.46 8.22
C ASP A 217 15.92 -9.54 7.98
N ARG A 218 15.16 -8.67 8.66
CA ARG A 218 13.69 -8.64 8.62
C ARG A 218 13.13 -7.23 8.84
N VAL A 219 11.86 -7.06 8.50
CA VAL A 219 11.14 -5.80 8.64
C VAL A 219 9.93 -5.96 9.55
N VAL A 220 9.74 -5.04 10.49
CA VAL A 220 8.55 -4.94 11.33
C VAL A 220 7.89 -3.58 11.12
N THR A 221 6.58 -3.59 10.87
CA THR A 221 5.79 -2.37 10.71
C THR A 221 4.33 -2.67 11.04
N ILE A 222 3.51 -1.64 11.27
CA ILE A 222 2.07 -1.85 11.49
C ILE A 222 1.44 -2.35 10.19
N ASN A 223 1.37 -1.48 9.17
CA ASN A 223 0.86 -1.78 7.84
C ASN A 223 1.42 -0.82 6.77
N SER A 224 2.69 -0.43 6.92
CA SER A 224 3.34 0.53 6.04
C SER A 224 3.56 -0.03 4.63
N ALA A 225 3.54 0.85 3.62
CA ALA A 225 3.96 0.53 2.25
C ALA A 225 5.37 -0.06 2.18
N VAL A 226 6.21 0.30 3.15
CA VAL A 226 7.58 -0.21 3.28
C VAL A 226 7.60 -1.74 3.45
N GLY A 227 6.56 -2.35 4.02
CA GLY A 227 6.43 -3.81 4.09
C GLY A 227 6.36 -4.45 2.69
N ILE A 228 5.61 -3.86 1.76
CA ILE A 228 5.62 -4.34 0.37
C ILE A 228 6.99 -4.12 -0.29
N GLU A 229 7.64 -3.00 -0.03
CA GLU A 229 8.96 -2.72 -0.59
C GLU A 229 10.04 -3.67 -0.03
N ALA A 230 9.86 -4.17 1.20
CA ALA A 230 10.69 -5.22 1.78
C ALA A 230 10.58 -6.56 1.03
N TYR A 231 9.41 -6.89 0.48
CA TYR A 231 9.27 -8.06 -0.39
C TYR A 231 10.11 -7.96 -1.67
N LEU A 232 10.38 -6.75 -2.19
CA LEU A 232 11.29 -6.55 -3.33
C LEU A 232 12.76 -6.86 -2.98
N HIS A 233 13.10 -6.76 -1.69
CA HIS A 233 14.36 -7.22 -1.12
C HIS A 233 14.34 -8.70 -0.71
N ARG A 234 13.18 -9.37 -0.84
CA ARG A 234 12.93 -10.74 -0.37
C ARG A 234 13.15 -10.88 1.15
N LYS A 235 12.92 -9.80 1.90
CA LYS A 235 13.01 -9.80 3.35
C LYS A 235 11.66 -10.17 3.96
N PRO A 236 11.64 -11.02 5.00
CA PRO A 236 10.42 -11.34 5.73
C PRO A 236 9.86 -10.09 6.42
N VAL A 237 8.54 -10.02 6.51
CA VAL A 237 7.80 -8.89 7.09
C VAL A 237 6.91 -9.42 8.19
N ILE A 238 6.97 -8.77 9.35
CA ILE A 238 6.02 -8.95 10.44
C ILE A 238 5.12 -7.71 10.48
N LEU A 239 3.81 -7.93 10.31
CA LEU A 239 2.80 -6.89 10.36
C LEU A 239 2.15 -6.85 11.74
N CYS A 240 2.13 -5.67 12.34
CA CYS A 240 1.45 -5.39 13.61
C CYS A 240 0.09 -4.70 13.40
N GLY A 241 -0.44 -4.78 12.18
CA GLY A 241 -1.74 -4.26 11.80
C GLY A 241 -2.23 -4.87 10.48
N GLN A 242 -3.51 -4.69 10.23
CA GLN A 242 -4.20 -5.19 9.05
C GLN A 242 -3.64 -4.57 7.77
N ALA A 243 -3.43 -5.40 6.75
CA ALA A 243 -3.09 -4.99 5.41
C ALA A 243 -3.67 -5.97 4.38
N ASP A 244 -4.08 -5.48 3.20
CA ASP A 244 -4.47 -6.34 2.07
C ASP A 244 -3.25 -7.04 1.42
N PHE A 245 -2.03 -6.66 1.81
CA PHE A 245 -0.81 -7.33 1.36
C PHE A 245 -0.25 -8.39 2.34
N ALA A 246 -1.03 -8.82 3.34
CA ALA A 246 -0.52 -9.65 4.43
C ALA A 246 -0.31 -11.15 4.11
N HIS A 247 -0.68 -11.64 2.92
CA HIS A 247 -0.65 -13.07 2.57
C HIS A 247 0.70 -13.77 2.70
N ILE A 248 1.81 -13.03 2.60
CA ILE A 248 3.18 -13.56 2.75
C ILE A 248 3.95 -12.89 3.90
N ALA A 249 3.25 -12.15 4.76
CA ALA A 249 3.77 -11.65 6.03
C ALA A 249 3.40 -12.60 7.16
N ASP A 250 4.16 -12.53 8.24
CA ASP A 250 3.69 -12.99 9.54
C ASP A 250 2.88 -11.84 10.17
N GLN A 251 1.76 -12.17 10.83
CA GLN A 251 0.89 -11.18 11.48
C GLN A 251 1.01 -11.36 12.99
N ALA A 252 1.26 -10.27 13.70
CA ALA A 252 1.33 -10.23 15.16
C ALA A 252 0.17 -9.39 15.69
N HIS A 253 -0.81 -10.05 16.30
CA HIS A 253 -2.00 -9.43 16.89
C HIS A 253 -1.77 -8.99 18.33
N ASP A 254 -0.73 -9.53 18.97
CA ASP A 254 -0.31 -9.11 20.28
C ASP A 254 1.21 -9.20 20.44
N HIS A 255 1.67 -8.76 21.62
CA HIS A 255 3.09 -8.74 21.96
C HIS A 255 3.72 -10.13 21.98
N ALA A 256 3.00 -11.16 22.42
CA ALA A 256 3.53 -12.52 22.51
C ALA A 256 3.72 -13.12 21.11
N GLU A 257 2.77 -12.90 20.21
CA GLU A 257 2.88 -13.30 18.80
C GLU A 257 4.06 -12.59 18.11
N LEU A 258 4.22 -11.27 18.35
CA LEU A 258 5.35 -10.52 17.80
C LEU A 258 6.70 -11.12 18.23
N VAL A 259 6.87 -11.37 19.53
CA VAL A 259 8.09 -11.98 20.08
C VAL A 259 8.30 -13.39 19.53
N ALA A 260 7.24 -14.17 19.36
CA ALA A 260 7.32 -15.52 18.80
C ALA A 260 7.79 -15.51 17.34
N HIS A 261 7.20 -14.65 16.49
CA HIS A 261 7.61 -14.50 15.08
C HIS A 261 9.05 -14.00 14.95
N LEU A 262 9.48 -13.11 15.85
CA LEU A 262 10.86 -12.60 15.87
C LEU A 262 11.89 -13.67 16.25
N ARG A 263 11.53 -14.61 17.13
CA ARG A 263 12.40 -15.72 17.54
C ARG A 263 12.36 -16.90 16.58
N ALA A 264 11.35 -16.97 15.71
CA ALA A 264 11.23 -18.01 14.71
C ALA A 264 12.19 -17.79 13.53
N GLU A 265 12.61 -18.91 12.93
CA GLU A 265 13.32 -18.89 11.65
C GLU A 265 12.34 -18.45 10.54
N PRO A 266 12.70 -17.45 9.71
CA PRO A 266 11.81 -16.97 8.67
C PRO A 266 11.47 -18.04 7.65
N ALA A 267 10.17 -18.27 7.44
CA ALA A 267 9.70 -19.19 6.42
C ALA A 267 9.94 -18.63 5.00
N ARG A 268 10.22 -19.53 4.04
CA ARG A 268 10.39 -19.15 2.63
C ARG A 268 9.07 -18.64 2.05
N ARG A 269 9.13 -17.52 1.32
CA ARG A 269 7.97 -16.90 0.66
C ARG A 269 8.14 -16.83 -0.86
N ALA A 270 7.02 -16.87 -1.58
CA ALA A 270 6.98 -16.74 -3.04
C ALA A 270 6.92 -15.26 -3.47
N TYR A 271 7.96 -14.48 -3.13
CA TYR A 271 7.97 -13.01 -3.28
C TYR A 271 7.67 -12.50 -4.69
N ASP A 272 8.27 -13.08 -5.72
CA ASP A 272 8.07 -12.65 -7.12
C ASP A 272 6.64 -12.93 -7.58
N LYS A 273 6.14 -14.14 -7.33
CA LYS A 273 4.75 -14.52 -7.62
C LYS A 273 3.76 -13.65 -6.88
N TYR A 274 4.02 -13.34 -5.61
CA TYR A 274 3.16 -12.51 -4.81
C TYR A 274 3.09 -11.06 -5.30
N ILE A 275 4.26 -10.45 -5.56
CA ILE A 275 4.34 -9.09 -6.08
C ILE A 275 3.65 -8.96 -7.44
N TRP A 276 3.81 -9.95 -8.32
CA TRP A 276 3.07 -9.99 -9.58
C TRP A 276 1.56 -10.13 -9.36
N TRP A 277 1.14 -11.08 -8.51
CA TRP A 277 -0.29 -11.28 -8.21
C TRP A 277 -0.92 -10.01 -7.64
N TYR A 278 -0.30 -9.41 -6.62
CA TYR A 278 -0.85 -8.22 -5.98
C TYR A 278 -0.92 -7.04 -6.96
N PHE A 279 0.15 -6.74 -7.70
CA PHE A 279 0.19 -5.53 -8.53
C PHE A 279 -0.33 -5.70 -9.95
N ALA A 280 0.08 -6.75 -10.65
CA ALA A 280 -0.37 -6.99 -12.02
C ALA A 280 -1.80 -7.54 -12.05
N HIS A 281 -2.16 -8.45 -11.15
CA HIS A 281 -3.49 -9.07 -11.16
C HIS A 281 -4.53 -8.28 -10.34
N GLN A 282 -4.23 -7.98 -9.07
CA GLN A 282 -5.20 -7.37 -8.14
C GLN A 282 -5.32 -5.84 -8.24
N CYS A 283 -4.34 -5.13 -8.80
CA CYS A 283 -4.38 -3.67 -8.98
C CYS A 283 -4.63 -3.25 -10.45
N LEU A 284 -4.93 -1.97 -10.64
CA LEU A 284 -4.87 -1.30 -11.93
C LEU A 284 -3.64 -0.39 -11.98
N SER A 285 -3.09 -0.16 -13.16
CA SER A 285 -1.89 0.66 -13.31
C SER A 285 -1.99 1.60 -14.51
N THR A 286 -1.49 2.84 -14.38
CA THR A 286 -0.98 3.54 -15.58
C THR A 286 0.22 2.72 -16.11
N THR A 287 0.93 2.97 -17.19
CA THR A 287 1.85 1.95 -17.80
C THR A 287 1.14 0.73 -18.43
N GLU A 288 -0.01 0.26 -17.95
CA GLU A 288 -0.79 -0.76 -18.67
C GLU A 288 -1.50 -0.12 -19.87
N PRO A 289 -1.33 -0.64 -21.10
CA PRO A 289 -2.05 -0.10 -22.26
C PRO A 289 -3.56 -0.36 -22.18
N GLN A 290 -3.97 -1.46 -21.53
CA GLN A 290 -5.36 -1.91 -21.39
C GLN A 290 -6.06 -1.35 -20.13
N LEU A 291 -5.57 -0.23 -19.55
CA LEU A 291 -6.10 0.30 -18.29
C LEU A 291 -7.63 0.48 -18.31
N ALA A 292 -8.17 1.12 -19.35
CA ALA A 292 -9.61 1.39 -19.43
C ALA A 292 -10.43 0.10 -19.60
N THR A 293 -9.99 -0.86 -20.42
CA THR A 293 -10.73 -2.12 -20.58
C THR A 293 -10.68 -2.95 -19.31
N ARG A 294 -9.53 -3.06 -18.63
CA ARG A 294 -9.42 -3.74 -17.33
C ARG A 294 -10.29 -3.09 -16.25
N PHE A 295 -10.38 -1.76 -16.27
CA PHE A 295 -11.29 -1.03 -15.38
C PHE A 295 -12.75 -1.41 -15.67
N LEU A 296 -13.17 -1.38 -16.94
CA LEU A 296 -14.54 -1.77 -17.33
C LEU A 296 -14.83 -3.23 -16.98
N ASP A 297 -13.84 -4.13 -17.05
CA ASP A 297 -14.02 -5.53 -16.62
C ASP A 297 -14.31 -5.62 -15.11
N ARG A 298 -13.68 -4.78 -14.27
CA ARG A 298 -14.02 -4.69 -12.84
C ARG A 298 -15.44 -4.17 -12.62
N VAL A 299 -15.87 -3.18 -13.41
CA VAL A 299 -17.25 -2.68 -13.37
C VAL A 299 -18.23 -3.79 -13.75
N ARG A 300 -17.98 -4.51 -14.87
CA ARG A 300 -18.82 -5.65 -15.30
C ARG A 300 -18.87 -6.77 -14.27
N ALA A 301 -17.77 -7.03 -13.56
CA ALA A 301 -17.72 -8.06 -12.52
C ALA A 301 -18.65 -7.78 -11.33
N THR A 302 -19.13 -6.53 -11.16
CA THR A 302 -20.19 -6.20 -10.19
C THR A 302 -21.61 -6.56 -10.66
N GLY A 303 -21.76 -6.98 -11.92
CA GLY A 303 -23.05 -7.18 -12.58
C GLY A 303 -23.61 -5.93 -13.28
N PHE A 304 -22.89 -4.80 -13.25
CA PHE A 304 -23.32 -3.57 -13.91
C PHE A 304 -23.13 -3.63 -15.43
N ALA A 305 -24.18 -3.27 -16.19
CA ALA A 305 -24.17 -3.20 -17.64
C ALA A 305 -23.77 -1.78 -18.10
N ILE A 306 -22.66 -1.69 -18.84
CA ILE A 306 -22.06 -0.44 -19.37
C ILE A 306 -22.61 -0.16 -20.76
#